data_AF-A0AAJ2Q1W1-F1
#
_entry.id   AF-A0AAJ2Q1W1-F1
#
_cell.length_a   1.000
_cell.length_b   1.000
_cell.length_c   1.000
_cell.angle_alpha   90.00
_cell.angle_beta   90.00
_cell.angle_gamma   90.00
#
_symmetry.space_group_name_H-M   'P 1'
#
loop_
_entity.id
_entity.type
_entity.pdbx_description
1 polymer ?
#
loop_
_entity_poly.entity_id
_entity_poly.type
_entity_poly.pdbx_seq_one_letter_code
_entity_poly.pdbx_strand_id
1 'polypeptide(L)'
;MSHDTLPRTLHIDAPSPHVDWHTDRLQLLTEAQPWPRTGTPRRAGVSSFGASGTNAHLILEEAPAEHVPAAAPEPSGGGVAPMLLSGRGEGALRAQAGRVADFLERYPDLPTDTAARMLAGTRTVFEHRAAITGNNRTELVTRLRALADTNTDADTEAGVVRGTGRPLGNPALVFPGQGAQWPTMAVKL
;
A
#
# COMPACT_ATOMS: atom_id res chain seq x y z
N MET A 1 16.51 9.60 4.25
CA MET A 1 16.02 9.91 5.62
C MET A 1 15.21 8.76 6.19
N SER A 2 14.21 8.24 5.48
CA SER A 2 13.41 7.09 5.91
C SER A 2 14.18 5.77 6.12
N HIS A 3 15.38 5.62 5.54
CA HIS A 3 16.19 4.41 5.62
C HIS A 3 17.44 4.56 6.50
N ASP A 4 17.54 5.65 7.26
CA ASP A 4 18.65 5.88 8.21
C ASP A 4 20.07 5.74 7.65
N THR A 5 20.24 5.87 6.33
CA THR A 5 21.49 5.58 5.60
C THR A 5 21.79 6.69 4.61
N LEU A 6 23.06 7.10 4.55
CA LEU A 6 23.66 7.89 3.49
C LEU A 6 24.14 6.93 2.39
N PRO A 7 23.56 6.99 1.17
CA PRO A 7 23.93 6.06 0.11
C PRO A 7 25.32 6.37 -0.45
N ARG A 8 26.02 5.33 -0.92
CA ARG A 8 27.27 5.52 -1.65
C ARG A 8 27.03 6.23 -3.00
N THR A 9 28.01 7.00 -3.40
CA THR A 9 28.14 7.52 -4.76
C THR A 9 28.88 6.48 -5.61
N LEU A 10 28.37 6.20 -6.80
CA LEU A 10 28.96 5.21 -7.73
C LEU A 10 29.97 5.88 -8.67
N HIS A 11 30.82 5.07 -9.32
CA HIS A 11 31.81 5.49 -10.32
C HIS A 11 32.88 6.45 -9.78
N ILE A 12 33.37 6.17 -8.57
CA ILE A 12 34.49 6.87 -7.97
C ILE A 12 35.66 5.89 -7.87
N ASP A 13 36.62 6.02 -8.77
CA ASP A 13 37.90 5.28 -8.68
C ASP A 13 38.88 6.03 -7.76
N ALA A 14 38.95 7.36 -7.90
CA ALA A 14 39.69 8.27 -7.03
C ALA A 14 39.00 9.64 -6.96
N PRO A 15 39.10 10.38 -5.85
CA PRO A 15 38.60 11.77 -5.78
C PRO A 15 39.28 12.66 -6.82
N SER A 16 38.54 13.61 -7.40
CA SER A 16 39.08 14.53 -8.40
C SER A 16 40.23 15.37 -7.83
N PRO A 17 41.39 15.49 -8.51
CA PRO A 17 42.50 16.31 -8.05
C PRO A 17 42.22 17.82 -8.15
N HIS A 18 41.13 18.21 -8.81
CA HIS A 18 40.71 19.61 -8.96
C HIS A 18 39.88 20.14 -7.78
N VAL A 19 39.63 19.30 -6.78
CA VAL A 19 38.91 19.67 -5.55
C VAL A 19 39.85 19.46 -4.37
N ASP A 20 39.91 20.44 -3.47
CA ASP A 20 40.63 20.29 -2.21
C ASP A 20 39.79 19.46 -1.22
N TRP A 21 40.13 18.18 -1.11
CA TRP A 21 39.46 17.23 -0.21
C TRP A 21 40.04 17.22 1.21
N HIS A 22 41.09 17.99 1.51
CA HIS A 22 41.72 17.99 2.84
C HIS A 22 40.92 18.77 3.90
N THR A 23 39.72 19.25 3.54
CA THR A 23 38.84 19.94 4.49
C THR A 23 37.95 18.96 5.24
N ASP A 24 37.86 19.08 6.56
CA ASP A 24 36.96 18.27 7.40
C ASP A 24 35.46 18.55 7.15
N ARG A 25 35.13 19.46 6.23
CA ARG A 25 33.78 19.95 5.98
C ARG A 25 33.10 19.26 4.79
N LEU A 26 33.84 18.52 3.98
CA LEU A 26 33.32 17.83 2.81
C LEU A 26 33.96 16.45 2.68
N GLN A 27 33.13 15.42 2.67
CA GLN A 27 33.57 14.05 2.48
C GLN A 27 32.76 13.39 1.37
N LEU A 28 33.46 12.70 0.46
CA LEU A 28 32.85 11.90 -0.58
C LEU A 28 32.39 10.55 -0.02
N LEU A 29 31.12 10.20 -0.23
CA LEU A 29 30.55 8.93 0.23
C LEU A 29 30.87 7.80 -0.76
N THR A 30 32.03 7.17 -0.63
CA THR A 30 32.43 6.00 -1.45
C THR A 30 31.75 4.70 -0.99
N GLU A 31 31.27 4.67 0.25
CA GLU A 31 30.54 3.55 0.84
C GLU A 31 29.22 4.04 1.44
N ALA A 32 28.24 3.13 1.58
CA ALA A 32 27.00 3.45 2.26
C ALA A 32 27.27 3.48 3.75
N GLN A 33 26.83 4.54 4.42
CA GLN A 33 27.12 4.74 5.84
C GLN A 33 25.83 5.05 6.62
N PRO A 34 25.75 4.69 7.91
CA PRO A 34 24.64 5.11 8.75
C PRO A 34 24.51 6.64 8.75
N TRP A 35 23.28 7.13 8.68
CA TRP A 35 22.96 8.53 8.90
C TRP A 35 22.52 8.69 10.35
N PRO A 36 23.41 9.07 11.29
CA PRO A 36 23.08 9.06 12.72
C PRO A 36 21.97 10.05 13.05
N ARG A 37 21.18 9.75 14.10
CA ARG A 37 20.27 10.72 14.73
C ARG A 37 21.03 11.45 15.83
N THR A 38 21.06 12.78 15.77
CA THR A 38 21.87 13.62 16.67
C THR A 38 21.03 14.57 17.52
N GLY A 39 19.77 14.20 17.79
CA GLY A 39 18.82 15.05 18.53
C GLY A 39 18.21 16.20 17.71
N THR A 40 18.66 16.38 16.46
CA THR A 40 18.05 17.29 15.48
C THR A 40 17.55 16.49 14.27
N PRO A 41 16.50 16.97 13.56
CA PRO A 41 16.06 16.35 12.32
C PRO A 41 17.21 16.30 11.32
N ARG A 42 17.38 15.17 10.64
CA ARG A 42 18.37 15.05 9.57
C ARG A 42 18.02 16.02 8.44
N ARG A 43 19.03 16.65 7.86
CA ARG A 43 18.88 17.58 6.73
C ARG A 43 19.83 17.25 5.60
N ALA A 44 19.37 17.39 4.36
CA ALA A 44 20.22 17.28 3.17
C ALA A 44 19.91 18.37 2.16
N GLY A 45 20.95 18.86 1.49
CA GLY A 45 20.83 19.72 0.33
C GLY A 45 20.70 18.90 -0.95
N VAL A 46 19.85 19.35 -1.87
CA VAL A 46 19.79 18.86 -3.25
C VAL A 46 20.04 20.03 -4.18
N SER A 47 21.11 19.96 -4.95
CA SER A 47 21.48 21.01 -5.91
C SER A 47 21.34 20.50 -7.34
N SER A 48 20.86 21.36 -8.24
CA SER A 48 20.82 21.13 -9.68
C SER A 48 21.31 22.38 -10.42
N PHE A 49 22.25 22.19 -11.35
CA PHE A 49 22.88 23.26 -12.12
C PHE A 49 22.68 22.97 -13.60
N GLY A 50 21.83 23.73 -14.27
CA GLY A 50 21.52 23.57 -15.69
C GLY A 50 22.58 24.19 -16.58
N ALA A 51 22.83 23.58 -17.75
CA ALA A 51 23.83 24.08 -18.71
C ALA A 51 23.55 25.51 -19.22
N SER A 52 22.28 25.96 -19.19
CA SER A 52 21.88 27.34 -19.51
C SER A 52 22.22 28.35 -18.41
N GLY A 53 22.74 27.90 -17.26
CA GLY A 53 23.05 28.73 -16.08
C GLY A 53 21.91 28.84 -15.06
N THR A 54 20.79 28.14 -15.25
CA THR A 54 19.71 28.10 -14.25
C THR A 54 20.05 27.11 -13.13
N ASN A 55 20.05 27.61 -11.90
CA ASN A 55 20.43 26.84 -10.71
C ASN A 55 19.24 26.71 -9.76
N ALA A 56 19.08 25.53 -9.16
CA ALA A 56 18.10 25.26 -8.12
C ALA A 56 18.76 24.58 -6.92
N HIS A 57 18.36 24.96 -5.71
CA HIS A 57 18.82 24.35 -4.47
C HIS A 57 17.64 24.14 -3.52
N LEU A 58 17.51 22.91 -3.01
CA LEU A 58 16.49 22.51 -2.06
C LEU A 58 17.15 22.03 -0.78
N ILE A 59 16.54 22.37 0.36
CA ILE A 59 16.90 21.80 1.66
C ILE A 59 15.75 20.87 2.06
N LEU A 60 16.06 19.58 2.21
CA LEU A 60 15.15 18.56 2.69
C LEU A 60 15.41 18.33 4.17
N GLU A 61 14.34 18.17 4.95
CA GLU A 61 14.38 17.82 6.36
C GLU A 61 13.60 16.53 6.59
N GLU A 62 14.06 15.73 7.55
CA GLU A 62 13.40 14.52 8.02
C GLU A 62 11.99 14.86 8.50
N ALA A 63 11.00 14.04 8.10
CA ALA A 63 9.64 14.20 8.58
C ALA A 63 9.60 14.14 10.13
N PRO A 64 8.73 14.92 10.80
CA PRO A 64 8.53 14.80 12.23
C PRO A 64 8.26 13.35 12.62
N ALA A 65 8.71 12.94 13.81
CA ALA A 65 8.39 11.62 14.33
C ALA A 65 6.87 11.44 14.32
N GLU A 66 6.39 10.49 13.55
CA GLU A 66 4.97 10.23 13.42
C GLU A 66 4.47 9.75 14.78
N HIS A 67 3.58 10.53 15.41
CA HIS A 67 2.84 10.05 16.56
C HIS A 67 1.86 9.01 16.03
N VAL A 68 2.30 7.77 15.90
CA VAL A 68 1.41 6.64 15.61
C VAL A 68 0.40 6.63 16.76
N PRO A 69 -0.87 6.99 16.53
CA PRO A 69 -1.87 6.88 17.58
C PRO A 69 -1.83 5.43 18.06
N ALA A 70 -1.83 5.22 19.37
CA ALA A 70 -1.98 3.89 19.95
C ALA A 70 -3.11 3.16 19.21
N ALA A 71 -2.86 1.89 18.87
CA ALA A 71 -3.69 1.06 18.01
C ALA A 71 -5.16 1.49 18.07
N ALA A 72 -5.70 1.89 16.90
CA ALA A 72 -7.10 2.25 16.80
C ALA A 72 -7.94 1.19 17.52
N PRO A 73 -8.97 1.57 18.30
CA PRO A 73 -9.75 0.63 19.07
C PRO A 73 -10.17 -0.53 18.17
N GLU A 74 -9.96 -1.76 18.65
CA GLU A 74 -10.42 -2.98 18.01
C GLU A 74 -11.84 -2.74 17.49
N PRO A 75 -12.10 -2.94 16.19
CA PRO A 75 -13.43 -2.71 15.65
C PRO A 75 -14.43 -3.49 16.49
N SER A 76 -15.38 -2.77 17.09
CA SER A 76 -16.47 -3.34 17.86
C SER A 76 -17.44 -3.99 16.88
N GLY A 77 -17.10 -5.21 16.47
CA GLY A 77 -17.89 -6.02 15.55
C GLY A 77 -17.01 -6.93 14.72
N GLY A 78 -17.17 -8.24 14.88
CA GLY A 78 -16.49 -9.29 14.09
C GLY A 78 -16.93 -9.35 12.63
N GLY A 79 -17.01 -8.20 11.96
CA GLY A 79 -17.37 -8.07 10.56
C GLY A 79 -16.20 -8.43 9.65
N VAL A 80 -16.47 -9.21 8.61
CA VAL A 80 -15.48 -9.52 7.57
C VAL A 80 -15.25 -8.29 6.70
N ALA A 81 -14.05 -7.69 6.74
CA ALA A 81 -13.68 -6.57 5.89
C ALA A 81 -13.36 -7.07 4.46
N PRO A 82 -14.13 -6.70 3.43
CA PRO A 82 -13.90 -7.17 2.07
C PRO A 82 -12.67 -6.49 1.46
N MET A 83 -11.83 -7.26 0.77
CA MET A 83 -10.78 -6.76 -0.11
C MET A 83 -11.42 -6.30 -1.41
N LEU A 84 -11.51 -4.99 -1.61
CA LEU A 84 -12.10 -4.38 -2.79
C LEU A 84 -11.04 -4.13 -3.85
N LEU A 85 -11.17 -4.77 -5.02
CA LEU A 85 -10.27 -4.61 -6.14
C LEU A 85 -11.01 -4.02 -7.34
N SER A 86 -10.29 -3.26 -8.15
CA SER A 86 -10.77 -2.85 -9.46
C SER A 86 -9.65 -2.71 -10.48
N GLY A 87 -9.97 -2.80 -11.76
CA GLY A 87 -9.04 -2.65 -12.87
C GLY A 87 -9.71 -2.12 -14.14
N ARG A 88 -8.90 -1.54 -15.04
CA ARG A 88 -9.32 -1.18 -16.40
C ARG A 88 -9.22 -2.43 -17.29
N GLY A 89 -10.34 -3.13 -17.45
CA GLY A 89 -10.37 -4.46 -18.05
C GLY A 89 -10.09 -5.61 -17.07
N GLU A 90 -10.48 -6.82 -17.47
CA GLU A 90 -10.32 -8.03 -16.66
C GLU A 90 -8.86 -8.37 -16.37
N GLY A 91 -7.97 -8.25 -17.37
CA GLY A 91 -6.54 -8.52 -17.18
C GLY A 91 -5.91 -7.63 -16.10
N ALA A 92 -6.31 -6.35 -16.03
CA ALA A 92 -5.85 -5.43 -15.00
C ALA A 92 -6.37 -5.80 -13.61
N LEU A 93 -7.63 -6.25 -13.50
CA LEU A 93 -8.22 -6.74 -12.26
C LEU A 93 -7.48 -7.99 -11.75
N ARG A 94 -7.21 -8.96 -12.62
CA ARG A 94 -6.46 -10.19 -12.28
C ARG A 94 -5.04 -9.88 -11.85
N ALA A 95 -4.34 -9.01 -12.59
CA ALA A 95 -3.00 -8.57 -12.21
C ALA A 95 -2.99 -7.83 -10.86
N GLN A 96 -4.05 -7.06 -10.55
CA GLN A 96 -4.19 -6.43 -9.24
C GLN A 96 -4.40 -7.46 -8.14
N ALA A 97 -5.19 -8.51 -8.38
CA ALA A 97 -5.38 -9.60 -7.42
C ALA A 97 -4.05 -10.29 -7.09
N GLY A 98 -3.22 -10.60 -8.10
CA GLY A 98 -1.89 -11.16 -7.92
C GLY A 98 -0.97 -10.28 -7.07
N ARG A 99 -0.90 -8.98 -7.38
CA ARG A 99 -0.09 -8.03 -6.60
C ARG A 99 -0.53 -7.93 -5.14
N VAL A 100 -1.84 -7.98 -4.87
CA VAL A 100 -2.36 -7.93 -3.50
C VAL A 100 -2.04 -9.23 -2.77
N ALA A 101 -2.14 -10.39 -3.43
CA ALA A 101 -1.71 -11.66 -2.85
C ALA A 101 -0.20 -11.65 -2.49
N ASP A 102 0.66 -11.25 -3.44
CA ASP A 102 2.11 -11.10 -3.21
C ASP A 102 2.40 -10.19 -2.02
N PHE A 103 1.67 -9.08 -1.91
CA PHE A 103 1.84 -8.12 -0.83
C PHE A 103 1.44 -8.70 0.54
N LEU A 104 0.31 -9.41 0.62
CA LEU A 104 -0.16 -10.03 1.86
C LEU A 104 0.74 -11.18 2.33
N GLU A 105 1.41 -11.87 1.40
CA GLU A 105 2.41 -12.89 1.69
C GLU A 105 3.74 -12.28 2.13
N ARG A 106 4.17 -11.19 1.48
CA ARG A 106 5.42 -10.48 1.81
C ARG A 106 5.37 -9.82 3.18
N TYR A 107 4.19 -9.38 3.62
CA TYR A 107 3.98 -8.70 4.90
C TYR A 107 2.95 -9.46 5.76
N PRO A 108 3.33 -10.61 6.35
CA PRO A 108 2.42 -11.46 7.12
C PRO A 108 1.88 -10.79 8.39
N ASP A 109 2.66 -9.86 8.96
CA ASP A 109 2.31 -9.14 10.18
C ASP A 109 1.35 -7.96 9.96
N LEU A 110 1.12 -7.55 8.69
CA LEU A 110 0.22 -6.44 8.39
C LEU A 110 -1.25 -6.86 8.57
N PRO A 111 -2.04 -6.24 9.46
CA PRO A 111 -3.44 -6.59 9.64
C PRO A 111 -4.25 -6.55 8.33
N THR A 112 -5.05 -7.59 8.06
CA THR A 112 -5.81 -7.71 6.80
C THR A 112 -6.91 -6.66 6.68
N ASP A 113 -7.48 -6.21 7.80
CA ASP A 113 -8.44 -5.12 7.84
C ASP A 113 -7.83 -3.77 7.40
N THR A 114 -6.56 -3.54 7.75
CA THR A 114 -5.79 -2.36 7.33
C THR A 114 -5.57 -2.39 5.83
N ALA A 115 -5.18 -3.54 5.28
CA ALA A 115 -5.06 -3.72 3.83
C ALA A 115 -6.41 -3.50 3.11
N ALA A 116 -7.50 -4.07 3.63
CA ALA A 116 -8.85 -3.89 3.09
C ALA A 116 -9.27 -2.41 3.10
N ARG A 117 -9.03 -1.70 4.22
CA ARG A 117 -9.32 -0.27 4.36
C ARG A 117 -8.55 0.59 3.38
N MET A 118 -7.25 0.30 3.18
CA MET A 118 -6.43 1.01 2.19
C MET A 118 -6.94 0.76 0.78
N LEU A 119 -7.31 -0.48 0.44
CA LEU A 119 -7.89 -0.79 -0.87
C LEU A 119 -9.22 -0.06 -1.11
N ALA A 120 -10.06 0.05 -0.09
CA ALA A 120 -11.35 0.74 -0.17
C ALA A 120 -11.23 2.27 -0.23
N GLY A 121 -10.30 2.87 0.52
CA GLY A 121 -10.27 4.31 0.75
C GLY A 121 -9.23 5.10 -0.06
N THR A 122 -8.17 4.44 -0.57
CA THR A 122 -7.03 5.16 -1.17
C THR A 122 -6.85 4.90 -2.67
N ARG A 123 -7.61 3.96 -3.23
CA ARG A 123 -7.45 3.53 -4.61
C ARG A 123 -8.55 4.12 -5.50
N THR A 124 -8.17 4.53 -6.71
CA THR A 124 -9.13 4.83 -7.76
C THR A 124 -9.96 3.59 -8.06
N VAL A 125 -11.27 3.76 -8.23
CA VAL A 125 -12.21 2.68 -8.56
C VAL A 125 -12.46 2.64 -10.06
N PHE A 126 -12.25 1.48 -10.67
CA PHE A 126 -12.51 1.21 -12.10
C PHE A 126 -13.75 0.33 -12.32
N GLU A 127 -14.07 0.08 -13.58
CA GLU A 127 -15.29 -0.58 -14.02
C GLU A 127 -15.28 -2.10 -13.77
N HIS A 128 -14.17 -2.81 -13.98
CA HIS A 128 -14.07 -4.23 -13.60
C HIS A 128 -13.71 -4.32 -12.13
N ARG A 129 -14.56 -4.97 -11.33
CA ARG A 129 -14.46 -5.00 -9.87
C ARG A 129 -14.53 -6.41 -9.33
N ALA A 130 -13.85 -6.62 -8.20
CA ALA A 130 -14.01 -7.80 -7.37
C ALA A 130 -14.09 -7.40 -5.89
N ALA A 131 -14.92 -8.11 -5.13
CA ALA A 131 -14.92 -8.09 -3.68
C ALA A 131 -14.56 -9.49 -3.19
N ILE A 132 -13.50 -9.58 -2.39
CA ILE A 132 -13.03 -10.84 -1.81
C ILE A 132 -13.23 -10.78 -0.30
N THR A 133 -13.99 -11.72 0.24
CA THR A 133 -14.17 -11.91 1.68
C THR A 133 -13.37 -13.14 2.13
N GLY A 134 -13.14 -13.29 3.43
CA GLY A 134 -12.42 -14.43 4.00
C GLY A 134 -12.29 -14.27 5.51
N ASN A 135 -12.28 -15.37 6.24
CA ASN A 135 -12.21 -15.35 7.71
C ASN A 135 -10.77 -15.23 8.23
N ASN A 136 -9.79 -15.47 7.35
CA ASN A 136 -8.38 -15.41 7.69
C ASN A 136 -7.55 -15.04 6.44
N ARG A 137 -6.28 -14.68 6.66
CA ARG A 137 -5.33 -14.32 5.59
C ARG A 137 -5.20 -15.42 4.55
N THR A 138 -5.08 -16.68 4.97
CA THR A 138 -4.86 -17.80 4.06
C THR A 138 -6.01 -17.93 3.06
N GLU A 139 -7.26 -17.85 3.52
CA GLU A 139 -8.44 -17.83 2.64
C GLU A 139 -8.41 -16.65 1.66
N LEU A 140 -8.07 -15.45 2.15
CA LEU A 140 -7.98 -14.25 1.30
C LEU A 140 -6.91 -14.41 0.22
N VAL A 141 -5.71 -14.88 0.58
CA VAL A 141 -4.61 -15.09 -0.37
C VAL A 141 -5.00 -16.15 -1.39
N THR A 142 -5.55 -17.30 -0.98
CA THR A 142 -6.01 -18.35 -1.90
C THR A 142 -7.01 -17.81 -2.91
N ARG A 143 -8.03 -17.07 -2.47
CA ARG A 143 -9.05 -16.46 -3.34
C ARG A 143 -8.48 -15.40 -4.28
N LEU A 144 -7.54 -14.58 -3.80
CA LEU A 144 -6.84 -13.59 -4.62
C LEU A 144 -5.99 -14.27 -5.71
N ARG A 145 -5.33 -15.38 -5.39
CA ARG A 145 -4.56 -16.20 -6.34
C ARG A 145 -5.48 -16.86 -7.37
N ALA A 146 -6.60 -17.43 -6.94
CA ALA A 146 -7.62 -17.99 -7.82
C ALA A 146 -8.18 -16.93 -8.78
N LEU A 147 -8.42 -15.71 -8.30
CA LEU A 147 -8.82 -14.58 -9.15
C LEU A 147 -7.72 -14.19 -10.14
N ALA A 148 -6.46 -14.20 -9.73
CA ALA A 148 -5.34 -13.88 -10.60
C ALA A 148 -5.14 -14.91 -11.73
N ASP A 149 -5.44 -16.19 -11.47
CA ASP A 149 -5.32 -17.27 -12.44
C ASP A 149 -6.42 -17.22 -13.51
N THR A 150 -6.04 -17.32 -14.77
CA THR A 150 -6.95 -17.36 -15.92
C THR A 150 -7.64 -18.70 -16.11
N ASN A 151 -7.10 -19.77 -15.52
CA ASN A 151 -7.63 -21.13 -15.66
C ASN A 151 -8.66 -21.51 -14.60
N THR A 152 -8.92 -20.63 -13.63
CA THR A 152 -9.87 -20.87 -12.55
C THR A 152 -11.13 -20.03 -12.75
N ASP A 153 -12.29 -20.70 -12.74
CA ASP A 153 -13.60 -20.06 -12.61
C ASP A 153 -13.79 -19.57 -11.17
N ALA A 154 -13.07 -18.51 -10.81
CA ALA A 154 -13.19 -17.88 -9.50
C ALA A 154 -14.59 -17.27 -9.22
N ASP A 155 -15.55 -17.35 -10.16
CA ASP A 155 -16.94 -16.91 -9.98
C ASP A 155 -17.77 -17.93 -9.20
N THR A 156 -17.29 -19.17 -9.13
CA THR A 156 -17.91 -20.24 -8.35
C THR A 156 -17.36 -20.37 -6.93
N GLU A 157 -16.30 -19.63 -6.59
CA GLU A 157 -15.71 -19.73 -5.26
C GLU A 157 -16.49 -18.87 -4.25
N ALA A 158 -16.97 -19.51 -3.18
CA ALA A 158 -17.65 -18.81 -2.10
C ALA A 158 -16.74 -17.71 -1.52
N GLY A 159 -17.25 -16.46 -1.50
CA GLY A 159 -16.51 -15.31 -0.99
C GLY A 159 -15.73 -14.51 -2.04
N VAL A 160 -15.87 -14.83 -3.32
CA VAL A 160 -15.45 -13.96 -4.43
C VAL A 160 -16.68 -13.48 -5.18
N VAL A 161 -16.84 -12.16 -5.30
CA VAL A 161 -17.89 -11.55 -6.12
C VAL A 161 -17.24 -10.66 -7.15
N ARG A 162 -17.52 -10.91 -8.43
CA ARG A 162 -17.02 -10.11 -9.55
C ARG A 162 -18.16 -9.44 -10.30
N GLY A 163 -17.84 -8.35 -10.97
CA GLY A 163 -18.76 -7.72 -11.88
C GLY A 163 -18.18 -6.48 -12.53
N THR A 164 -18.93 -5.96 -13.50
CA THR A 164 -18.68 -4.65 -14.07
C THR A 164 -19.62 -3.63 -13.44
N GLY A 165 -19.07 -2.65 -12.75
CA GLY A 165 -19.81 -1.69 -11.95
C GLY A 165 -19.89 -0.32 -12.62
N ARG A 166 -21.11 0.23 -12.70
CA ARG A 166 -21.34 1.68 -12.79
C ARG A 166 -21.66 2.22 -11.38
N PRO A 167 -21.53 3.54 -11.13
CA PRO A 167 -22.02 4.11 -9.88
C PRO A 167 -23.48 3.69 -9.65
N LEU A 168 -23.78 3.20 -8.44
CA LEU A 168 -25.16 2.90 -8.06
C LEU A 168 -25.97 4.21 -8.16
N GLY A 169 -27.13 4.14 -8.80
CA GLY A 169 -28.11 5.22 -8.84
C GLY A 169 -28.84 5.33 -7.51
N ASN A 170 -30.18 5.41 -7.55
CA ASN A 170 -31.00 5.47 -6.35
C ASN A 170 -31.40 4.06 -5.91
N PRO A 171 -30.78 3.49 -4.85
CA PRO A 171 -31.19 2.20 -4.34
C PRO A 171 -32.59 2.29 -3.70
N ALA A 172 -33.39 1.24 -3.87
CA ALA A 172 -34.65 1.06 -3.16
C ALA A 172 -34.46 0.04 -2.03
N LEU A 173 -34.99 0.35 -0.84
CA LEU A 173 -35.03 -0.58 0.28
C LEU A 173 -36.33 -1.38 0.21
N VAL A 174 -36.21 -2.70 0.01
CA VAL A 174 -37.35 -3.61 -0.04
C VAL A 174 -37.44 -4.36 1.28
N PHE A 175 -38.55 -4.18 2.00
CA PHE A 175 -38.78 -4.83 3.29
C PHE A 175 -39.66 -6.08 3.08
N PRO A 176 -39.16 -7.28 3.40
CA PRO A 176 -39.96 -8.49 3.29
C PRO A 176 -41.05 -8.50 4.37
N GLY A 177 -42.20 -9.10 4.03
CA GLY A 177 -43.27 -9.36 4.99
C GLY A 177 -42.96 -10.52 5.93
N GLN A 178 -43.97 -10.94 6.69
CA GLN A 178 -43.90 -12.13 7.54
C GLN A 178 -43.53 -13.38 6.71
N GLY A 179 -42.63 -14.24 7.22
CA GLY A 179 -42.23 -15.50 6.59
C GLY A 179 -40.74 -15.61 6.26
N ALA A 180 -40.00 -14.50 6.30
CA ALA A 180 -38.55 -14.48 6.04
C ALA A 180 -37.68 -14.71 7.29
N GLN A 181 -38.29 -14.87 8.48
CA GLN A 181 -37.56 -15.09 9.73
C GLN A 181 -36.86 -16.45 9.76
N TRP A 182 -35.65 -16.50 10.32
CA TRP A 182 -34.90 -17.73 10.58
C TRP A 182 -34.44 -17.78 12.05
N PRO A 183 -34.25 -18.98 12.65
CA PRO A 183 -33.81 -19.10 14.04
C PRO A 183 -32.49 -18.38 14.28
N THR A 184 -32.38 -17.58 15.35
CA THR A 184 -31.19 -16.77 15.69
C THR A 184 -30.87 -15.60 14.74
N MET A 185 -31.84 -15.17 13.92
CA MET A 185 -31.71 -13.95 13.13
C MET A 185 -31.25 -12.77 14.01
N ALA A 186 -30.23 -12.05 13.55
CA ALA A 186 -29.61 -10.90 14.22
C ALA A 186 -28.89 -11.15 15.56
N VAL A 187 -28.66 -12.40 15.99
CA VAL A 187 -27.97 -12.68 17.27
C VAL A 187 -26.47 -12.32 17.26
N LYS A 188 -25.84 -12.25 16.08
CA LYS A 188 -24.40 -11.95 15.91
C LYS A 188 -24.12 -10.61 15.23
N LEU A 189 -25.15 -9.77 15.06
CA LEU A 189 -25.01 -8.39 14.59
C LEU A 189 -24.65 -7.49 15.77
#